data_AF-A0A7K4CPT0-F1
#
_entry.id   AF-A0A7K4CPT0-F1
#
_cell.length_a   1.000
_cell.length_b   1.000
_cell.length_c   1.000
_cell.angle_alpha   90.00
_cell.angle_beta   90.00
_cell.angle_gamma   90.00
#
_symmetry.space_group_name_H-M   'P 1'
#
loop_
_entity.id
_entity.type
_entity.pdbx_description
1 polymer ?
#
loop_
_entity_poly.entity_id
_entity_poly.type
_entity_poly.pdbx_seq_one_letter_code
_entity_poly.pdbx_strand_id
1 'polypeptide(L)'
;MSQENPGTPDAPDSKVLDDTKVQEKKDELRKLLESKRFPDILKTTFQVIKDKDARLLSDALDAIRQIATENASLLDEANLQLIVDLLHNDDDILRASAVLALKPVILSRPDSLYQLLTTAITTATSKNGREEAIRLLGFLGADHPEKIEKLIPEIVGCLADDNVHVRKRSQEVLMILAKTAPGKIEKELKKMAGKITDTEVLAGINEIITEAIKKRELKGIDEKITAAEQKVDLIPDVPPQPEHEEVATPAQGATAPGVQAHEQPTLSEKAIQQEIGAKIEAEFSKIDEGTKPATSELKELKEIKTAQDLVHPPASVQVVAKLPEQAPPVAVPVEAILQKQARSPESNDNIVKKQLELKEKELQRREEELKKLELEKKELELEAKELEMQREELKKAKLEQMELEVKRKEEELKRKELELKLKELEDREKKLKEIEKTFQKDE
;
A
#
# COMPACT_ATOMS: atom_id res chain seq x y z
N MET A 1 49.21 31.98 13.16
CA MET A 1 48.18 32.61 12.31
C MET A 1 46.88 31.89 12.60
N SER A 2 46.10 32.42 13.55
CA SER A 2 44.80 31.89 13.93
C SER A 2 43.80 32.28 12.85
N GLN A 3 43.14 31.29 12.23
CA GLN A 3 42.07 31.55 11.29
C GLN A 3 40.82 31.98 12.07
N GLU A 4 40.46 33.25 11.92
CA GLU A 4 39.20 33.81 12.40
C GLU A 4 38.06 33.16 11.62
N ASN A 5 37.14 32.52 12.33
CA ASN A 5 35.92 31.96 11.78
C ASN A 5 35.04 33.14 11.30
N PRO A 6 34.69 33.25 10.01
CA PRO A 6 33.81 34.31 9.54
C PRO A 6 32.45 34.13 10.22
N GLY A 7 32.04 35.16 10.99
CA GLY A 7 30.80 35.17 11.75
C GLY A 7 29.60 34.81 10.89
N THR A 8 28.78 33.89 11.39
CA THR A 8 27.46 33.58 10.86
C THR A 8 26.68 34.90 10.74
N PRO A 9 26.14 35.26 9.56
CA PRO A 9 25.35 36.47 9.41
C PRO A 9 24.12 36.39 10.31
N ASP A 10 23.94 37.41 11.16
CA ASP A 10 22.78 37.55 12.05
C ASP A 10 21.49 37.35 11.24
N ALA A 11 20.72 36.33 11.61
CA ALA A 11 19.44 36.06 10.98
C ALA A 11 18.52 37.28 11.17
N PRO A 12 17.80 37.73 10.12
CA PRO A 12 16.95 38.90 10.19
C PRO A 12 15.92 38.76 11.31
N ASP A 13 15.77 39.82 12.10
CA ASP A 13 14.89 39.98 13.26
C ASP A 13 13.53 39.27 13.07
N SER A 14 13.45 38.00 13.48
CA SER A 14 12.15 37.36 13.64
C SER A 14 11.48 38.07 14.81
N LYS A 15 10.30 38.65 14.57
CA LYS A 15 9.47 39.23 15.64
C LYS A 15 9.00 38.08 16.53
N VAL A 16 9.83 37.69 17.48
CA VAL A 16 9.48 36.69 18.48
C VAL A 16 8.33 37.28 19.30
N LEU A 17 7.13 36.75 19.10
CA LEU A 17 5.98 37.09 19.92
C LEU A 17 6.25 36.61 21.36
N ASP A 18 5.81 37.38 22.35
CA ASP A 18 5.73 36.85 23.71
C ASP A 18 4.68 35.73 23.80
N ASP A 19 4.78 34.88 24.82
CA ASP A 19 3.91 33.71 24.98
C ASP A 19 2.43 34.09 25.08
N THR A 20 2.12 35.27 25.61
CA THR A 20 0.76 35.80 25.68
C THR A 20 0.19 36.04 24.28
N LYS A 21 0.93 36.71 23.39
CA LYS A 21 0.49 36.94 21.99
C LYS A 21 0.41 35.67 21.17
N VAL A 22 1.30 34.69 21.43
CA VAL A 22 1.19 33.36 20.81
C VAL A 22 -0.13 32.71 21.21
N GLN A 23 -0.45 32.70 22.50
CA GLN A 23 -1.69 32.11 23.00
C GLN A 23 -2.92 32.84 22.45
N GLU A 24 -2.91 34.16 22.41
CA GLU A 24 -3.98 34.98 21.79
C GLU A 24 -4.20 34.61 20.32
N LYS A 25 -3.12 34.46 19.54
CA LYS A 25 -3.22 34.03 18.13
C LYS A 25 -3.76 32.59 17.99
N LYS A 26 -3.39 31.67 18.89
CA LYS A 26 -3.95 30.30 18.90
C LYS A 26 -5.45 30.31 19.17
N ASP A 27 -5.87 31.10 20.16
CA ASP A 27 -7.29 31.22 20.51
C ASP A 27 -8.10 31.94 19.42
N GLU A 28 -7.50 32.91 18.73
CA GLU A 28 -8.08 33.52 17.53
C GLU A 28 -8.29 32.48 16.42
N LEU A 29 -7.26 31.69 16.07
CA LEU A 29 -7.36 30.64 15.07
C LEU A 29 -8.44 29.60 15.43
N ARG A 30 -8.49 29.17 16.70
CA ARG A 30 -9.52 28.23 17.18
C ARG A 30 -10.93 28.81 17.01
N LYS A 31 -11.16 30.05 17.45
CA LYS A 31 -12.46 30.72 17.33
C LYS A 31 -12.87 30.90 15.86
N LEU A 32 -11.93 31.23 14.99
CA LEU A 32 -12.19 31.36 13.56
C LEU A 32 -12.59 30.00 12.95
N LEU A 33 -11.88 28.91 13.29
CA LEU A 33 -12.23 27.54 12.87
C LEU A 33 -13.63 27.13 13.32
N GLU A 34 -13.98 27.37 14.59
CA GLU A 34 -15.33 27.08 15.13
C GLU A 34 -16.43 27.84 14.36
N SER A 35 -16.13 29.07 13.93
CA SER A 35 -17.07 29.89 13.15
C SER A 35 -17.13 29.55 11.65
N LYS A 36 -16.26 28.65 11.17
CA LYS A 36 -16.12 28.27 9.74
C LYS A 36 -15.94 29.46 8.78
N ARG A 37 -15.34 30.55 9.23
CA ARG A 37 -15.08 31.75 8.41
C ARG A 37 -13.80 31.57 7.58
N PHE A 38 -13.84 30.69 6.58
CA PHE A 38 -12.64 30.28 5.82
C PHE A 38 -11.77 31.42 5.26
N PRO A 39 -12.31 32.50 4.68
CA PRO A 39 -11.47 33.60 4.18
C PRO A 39 -10.62 34.26 5.28
N ASP A 40 -11.20 34.42 6.48
CA ASP A 40 -10.50 35.02 7.62
C ASP A 40 -9.47 34.04 8.19
N ILE A 41 -9.82 32.75 8.28
CA ILE A 41 -8.87 31.71 8.72
C ILE A 41 -7.66 31.69 7.79
N LEU A 42 -7.87 31.61 6.46
CA LEU A 42 -6.78 31.58 5.48
C LEU A 42 -5.89 32.82 5.55
N LYS A 43 -6.50 34.01 5.71
CA LYS A 43 -5.75 35.25 5.89
C LYS A 43 -4.83 35.16 7.11
N THR A 44 -5.35 34.71 8.25
CA THR A 44 -4.58 34.62 9.50
C THR A 44 -3.52 33.52 9.43
N THR A 45 -3.84 32.34 8.90
CA THR A 45 -2.89 31.21 8.80
C THR A 45 -1.74 31.51 7.84
N PHE A 46 -2.00 32.11 6.67
CA PHE A 46 -0.92 32.46 5.74
C PHE A 46 -0.09 33.65 6.23
N GLN A 47 -0.65 34.54 7.06
CA GLN A 47 0.16 35.53 7.76
C GLN A 47 1.12 34.85 8.74
N VAL A 48 0.64 33.89 9.54
CA VAL A 48 1.49 33.09 10.44
C VAL A 48 2.60 32.37 9.68
N ILE A 49 2.29 31.77 8.52
CA ILE A 49 3.29 31.09 7.68
C ILE A 49 4.36 32.07 7.19
N LYS A 50 3.96 33.26 6.73
CA LYS A 50 4.89 34.31 6.26
C LYS A 50 5.75 34.87 7.39
N ASP A 51 5.19 35.01 8.59
CA ASP A 51 5.90 35.47 9.78
C ASP A 51 6.90 34.41 10.29
N LYS A 52 6.77 33.15 9.85
CA LYS A 52 7.63 32.00 10.22
C LYS A 52 7.73 31.76 11.73
N ASP A 53 6.69 32.06 12.51
CA ASP A 53 6.68 31.75 13.96
C ASP A 53 6.42 30.26 14.17
N ALA A 54 7.49 29.50 14.43
CA ALA A 54 7.47 28.05 14.60
C ALA A 54 6.43 27.55 15.63
N ARG A 55 6.12 28.35 16.67
CA ARG A 55 5.16 27.97 17.73
C ARG A 55 3.70 27.96 17.26
N LEU A 56 3.43 28.62 16.12
CA LEU A 56 2.09 28.77 15.52
C LEU A 56 1.97 28.02 14.19
N LEU A 57 3.08 27.63 13.55
CA LEU A 57 3.06 26.98 12.24
C LEU A 57 2.27 25.67 12.24
N SER A 58 2.39 24.84 13.29
CA SER A 58 1.62 23.60 13.37
C SER A 58 0.11 23.86 13.44
N ASP A 59 -0.33 24.81 14.29
CA ASP A 59 -1.75 25.18 14.40
C ASP A 59 -2.28 25.76 13.08
N ALA A 60 -1.46 26.55 12.39
CA ALA A 60 -1.80 27.10 11.08
C ALA A 60 -1.95 26.00 10.01
N LEU A 61 -1.05 25.02 9.98
CA LEU A 61 -1.12 23.88 9.05
C LEU A 61 -2.32 22.96 9.36
N ASP A 62 -2.64 22.73 10.64
CA ASP A 62 -3.83 22.00 11.03
C ASP A 62 -5.12 22.70 10.59
N ALA A 63 -5.18 24.03 10.71
CA ALA A 63 -6.28 24.84 10.21
C ALA A 63 -6.40 24.73 8.68
N ILE A 64 -5.29 24.81 7.95
CA ILE A 64 -5.26 24.62 6.49
C ILE A 64 -5.72 23.22 6.11
N ARG A 65 -5.29 22.17 6.83
CA ARG A 65 -5.77 20.79 6.59
C ARG A 65 -7.29 20.68 6.73
N GLN A 66 -7.87 21.28 7.77
CA GLN A 66 -9.33 21.29 7.96
C GLN A 66 -10.03 21.98 6.79
N ILE A 67 -9.54 23.14 6.37
CA ILE A 67 -10.08 23.86 5.21
C ILE A 67 -9.94 23.05 3.93
N ALA A 68 -8.77 22.44 3.69
CA ALA A 68 -8.54 21.63 2.50
C ALA A 68 -9.44 20.39 2.46
N THR A 69 -9.74 19.80 3.62
CA THR A 69 -10.67 18.67 3.75
C THR A 69 -12.10 19.08 3.43
N GLU A 70 -12.54 20.26 3.87
CA GLU A 70 -13.91 20.75 3.59
C GLU A 70 -14.03 21.33 2.16
N ASN A 71 -13.05 22.10 1.72
CA ASN A 71 -13.03 22.75 0.42
C ASN A 71 -11.61 23.17 -0.04
N ALA A 72 -10.88 22.25 -0.66
CA ALA A 72 -9.57 22.51 -1.24
C ALA A 72 -9.55 23.56 -2.38
N SER A 73 -10.70 23.94 -2.96
CA SER A 73 -10.73 24.99 -4.00
C SER A 73 -10.36 26.38 -3.47
N LEU A 74 -10.44 26.59 -2.16
CA LEU A 74 -10.08 27.85 -1.50
C LEU A 74 -8.57 28.10 -1.42
N LEU A 75 -7.75 27.07 -1.67
CA LEU A 75 -6.30 27.18 -1.72
C LEU A 75 -5.88 27.45 -3.17
N ASP A 76 -5.45 28.68 -3.44
CA ASP A 76 -4.83 29.05 -4.72
C ASP A 76 -3.38 28.53 -4.82
N GLU A 77 -2.78 28.67 -6.00
CA GLU A 77 -1.44 28.16 -6.28
C GLU A 77 -0.35 28.83 -5.41
N ALA A 78 -0.49 30.12 -5.10
CA ALA A 78 0.47 30.84 -4.25
C ALA A 78 0.43 30.31 -2.81
N ASN A 79 -0.77 30.04 -2.30
CA ASN A 79 -1.01 29.44 -1.01
C ASN A 79 -0.44 28.00 -0.94
N LEU A 80 -0.61 27.21 -2.00
CA LEU A 80 -0.03 25.87 -2.09
C LEU A 80 1.50 25.92 -2.12
N GLN A 81 2.10 26.84 -2.88
CA GLN A 81 3.55 27.02 -2.91
C GLN A 81 4.12 27.33 -1.53
N LEU A 82 3.47 28.20 -0.74
CA LEU A 82 3.91 28.49 0.62
C LEU A 82 3.93 27.25 1.53
N ILE A 83 2.99 26.31 1.34
CA ILE A 83 2.96 25.06 2.10
C ILE A 83 4.03 24.09 1.58
N VAL A 84 4.25 24.03 0.26
CA VAL A 84 5.31 23.22 -0.35
C VAL A 84 6.69 23.70 0.09
N ASP A 85 6.90 25.01 0.25
CA ASP A 85 8.16 25.58 0.75
C ASP A 85 8.45 25.09 2.19
N LEU A 86 7.42 24.79 2.99
CA LEU A 86 7.59 24.24 4.35
C LEU A 86 8.06 22.78 4.35
N LEU A 87 8.02 22.07 3.23
CA LEU A 87 8.63 20.72 3.11
C LEU A 87 10.16 20.79 3.27
N HIS A 88 10.76 21.97 3.08
CA HIS A 88 12.19 22.19 3.27
C HIS A 88 12.56 22.54 4.72
N ASN A 89 11.59 22.61 5.64
CA ASN A 89 11.85 23.00 7.02
C ASN A 89 12.69 21.93 7.75
N ASP A 90 13.61 22.34 8.61
CA ASP A 90 14.44 21.41 9.39
C ASP A 90 13.65 20.69 10.49
N ASP A 91 12.50 21.23 10.91
CA ASP A 91 11.60 20.61 11.88
C ASP A 91 10.73 19.52 11.22
N ASP A 92 10.98 18.26 11.60
CA ASP A 92 10.27 17.07 11.13
C ASP A 92 8.76 17.14 11.39
N ILE A 93 8.33 17.73 12.50
CA ILE A 93 6.90 17.87 12.84
C ILE A 93 6.24 18.84 11.87
N LEU A 94 6.88 19.97 11.58
CA LEU A 94 6.35 20.94 10.63
C LEU A 94 6.26 20.38 9.21
N ARG A 95 7.28 19.63 8.77
CA ARG A 95 7.25 18.93 7.49
C ARG A 95 6.10 17.93 7.41
N ALA A 96 5.95 17.08 8.43
CA ALA A 96 4.85 16.12 8.49
C ALA A 96 3.48 16.82 8.47
N SER A 97 3.33 17.93 9.21
CA SER A 97 2.11 18.74 9.20
C SER A 97 1.84 19.36 7.83
N ALA A 98 2.87 19.82 7.11
CA ALA A 98 2.72 20.36 5.75
C ALA A 98 2.25 19.27 4.78
N VAL A 99 2.82 18.07 4.86
CA VAL A 99 2.36 16.90 4.07
C VAL A 99 0.90 16.57 4.38
N LEU A 100 0.51 16.55 5.66
CA LEU A 100 -0.87 16.28 6.06
C LEU A 100 -1.85 17.38 5.59
N ALA A 101 -1.42 18.64 5.54
CA ALA A 101 -2.21 19.75 5.02
C ALA A 101 -2.40 19.67 3.49
N LEU A 102 -1.40 19.18 2.75
CA LEU A 102 -1.46 19.01 1.29
C LEU A 102 -2.22 17.76 0.85
N LYS A 103 -2.28 16.71 1.68
CA LYS A 103 -2.92 15.44 1.32
C LYS A 103 -4.40 15.58 0.85
N PRO A 104 -5.30 16.32 1.52
CA PRO A 104 -6.66 16.53 1.02
C PRO A 104 -6.72 17.26 -0.33
N VAL A 105 -5.73 18.13 -0.61
CA VAL A 105 -5.62 18.83 -1.90
C VAL A 105 -5.23 17.84 -3.00
N ILE A 106 -4.33 16.89 -2.73
CA ILE A 106 -3.98 15.82 -3.69
C ILE A 106 -5.22 15.02 -4.09
N LEU A 107 -6.04 14.64 -3.11
CA LEU A 107 -7.24 13.81 -3.34
C LEU A 107 -8.33 14.54 -4.13
N SER A 108 -8.44 15.85 -3.98
CA SER A 108 -9.53 16.65 -4.57
C SER A 108 -9.12 17.39 -5.84
N ARG A 109 -7.85 17.80 -5.95
CA ARG A 109 -7.30 18.65 -7.01
C ARG A 109 -5.87 18.21 -7.38
N PRO A 110 -5.68 16.98 -7.85
CA PRO A 110 -4.35 16.41 -8.10
C PRO A 110 -3.48 17.23 -9.07
N ASP A 111 -4.09 17.88 -10.06
CA ASP A 111 -3.36 18.70 -11.05
C ASP A 111 -2.73 19.96 -10.44
N SER A 112 -3.31 20.51 -9.36
CA SER A 112 -2.83 21.75 -8.74
C SER A 112 -1.51 21.57 -7.99
N LEU A 113 -1.16 20.34 -7.60
CA LEU A 113 0.11 20.04 -6.90
C LEU A 113 1.16 19.39 -7.80
N TYR A 114 0.76 18.84 -8.94
CA TYR A 114 1.68 18.12 -9.82
C TYR A 114 2.93 18.93 -10.18
N GLN A 115 2.76 20.14 -10.72
CA GLN A 115 3.88 21.00 -11.14
C GLN A 115 4.76 21.45 -9.97
N LEU A 116 4.13 21.78 -8.83
CA LEU A 116 4.83 22.22 -7.62
C LEU A 116 5.71 21.09 -7.07
N LEU A 117 5.19 19.85 -7.03
CA LEU A 117 5.94 18.68 -6.58
C LEU A 117 7.03 18.27 -7.56
N THR A 118 6.80 18.37 -8.87
CA THR A 118 7.85 18.16 -9.89
C THR A 118 9.01 19.12 -9.70
N THR A 119 8.71 20.40 -9.46
CA THR A 119 9.73 21.40 -9.17
C THR A 119 10.46 21.05 -7.87
N ALA A 120 9.72 20.73 -6.80
CA ALA A 120 10.31 20.35 -5.51
C ALA A 120 11.28 19.16 -5.64
N ILE A 121 10.96 18.07 -6.34
CA ILE A 121 11.90 16.94 -6.46
C ILE A 121 13.12 17.25 -7.32
N THR A 122 13.00 18.14 -8.31
CA THR A 122 14.09 18.43 -9.27
C THR A 122 15.00 19.57 -8.84
N THR A 123 14.49 20.55 -8.09
CA THR A 123 15.23 21.75 -7.71
C THR A 123 15.54 21.83 -6.22
N ALA A 124 14.98 20.95 -5.38
CA ALA A 124 15.24 21.00 -3.95
C ALA A 124 16.70 20.67 -3.61
N THR A 125 17.37 21.64 -3.00
CA THR A 125 18.72 21.46 -2.45
C THR A 125 18.70 20.63 -1.17
N SER A 126 17.65 20.75 -0.35
CA SER A 126 17.51 20.01 0.90
C SER A 126 17.02 18.58 0.69
N LYS A 127 17.70 17.61 1.32
CA LYS A 127 17.27 16.20 1.38
C LYS A 127 15.84 16.04 1.93
N ASN A 128 15.46 16.84 2.93
CA ASN A 128 14.17 16.80 3.59
C ASN A 128 13.03 17.19 2.62
N GLY A 129 13.20 18.31 1.90
CA GLY A 129 12.24 18.74 0.88
C GLY A 129 12.07 17.72 -0.25
N ARG A 130 13.16 17.09 -0.71
CA ARG A 130 13.08 16.01 -1.71
C ARG A 130 12.30 14.81 -1.18
N GLU A 131 12.61 14.35 0.03
CA GLU A 131 11.95 13.19 0.64
C GLU A 131 10.43 13.40 0.74
N GLU A 132 9.99 14.53 1.30
CA GLU A 132 8.56 14.78 1.53
C GLU A 132 7.82 15.10 0.22
N ALA A 133 8.49 15.72 -0.75
CA ALA A 133 7.91 15.89 -2.08
C ALA A 133 7.68 14.53 -2.76
N ILE A 134 8.63 13.58 -2.66
CA ILE A 134 8.45 12.21 -3.16
C ILE A 134 7.34 11.49 -2.38
N ARG A 135 7.25 11.67 -1.06
CA ARG A 135 6.16 11.10 -0.27
C ARG A 135 4.79 11.60 -0.73
N LEU A 136 4.65 12.90 -1.02
CA LEU A 136 3.43 13.47 -1.58
C LEU A 136 3.13 12.92 -2.99
N LEU A 137 4.15 12.72 -3.83
CA LEU A 137 3.99 12.00 -5.09
C LEU A 137 3.53 10.55 -4.86
N GLY A 138 3.94 9.90 -3.78
CA GLY A 138 3.42 8.57 -3.40
C GLY A 138 1.91 8.58 -3.13
N PHE A 139 1.40 9.57 -2.40
CA PHE A 139 -0.05 9.74 -2.23
C PHE A 139 -0.74 10.01 -3.57
N LEU A 140 -0.19 10.92 -4.38
CA LEU A 140 -0.74 11.21 -5.70
C LEU A 140 -0.72 9.98 -6.62
N GLY A 141 0.32 9.15 -6.56
CA GLY A 141 0.46 7.94 -7.37
C GLY A 141 -0.42 6.78 -6.93
N ALA A 142 -0.77 6.72 -5.64
CA ALA A 142 -1.68 5.70 -5.13
C ALA A 142 -3.10 5.90 -5.69
N ASP A 143 -3.55 7.14 -5.80
CA ASP A 143 -4.90 7.49 -6.24
C ASP A 143 -4.98 7.88 -7.73
N HIS A 144 -3.92 8.49 -8.27
CA HIS A 144 -3.82 9.00 -9.65
C HIS A 144 -2.48 8.63 -10.31
N PRO A 145 -2.17 7.33 -10.46
CA PRO A 145 -0.89 6.86 -10.99
C PRO A 145 -0.55 7.42 -12.38
N GLU A 146 -1.56 7.66 -13.23
CA GLU A 146 -1.41 8.21 -14.58
C GLU A 146 -0.81 9.62 -14.60
N LYS A 147 -1.01 10.40 -13.53
CA LYS A 147 -0.52 11.78 -13.46
C LYS A 147 0.98 11.81 -13.19
N ILE A 148 1.47 10.95 -12.32
CA ILE A 148 2.90 10.91 -11.96
C ILE A 148 3.73 10.00 -12.86
N GLU A 149 3.11 9.26 -13.78
CA GLU A 149 3.81 8.38 -14.72
C GLU A 149 4.89 9.12 -15.53
N LYS A 150 4.64 10.39 -15.86
CA LYS A 150 5.63 11.24 -16.57
C LYS A 150 6.86 11.58 -15.72
N LEU A 151 6.77 11.43 -14.40
CA LEU A 151 7.86 11.70 -13.45
C LEU A 151 8.68 10.46 -13.11
N ILE A 152 8.40 9.31 -13.74
CA ILE A 152 9.19 8.08 -13.52
C ILE A 152 10.70 8.33 -13.70
N PRO A 153 11.19 9.05 -14.74
CA PRO A 153 12.62 9.31 -14.88
C PRO A 153 13.22 10.05 -13.69
N GLU A 154 12.55 11.08 -13.18
CA GLU A 154 12.98 11.89 -12.04
C GLU A 154 12.97 11.08 -10.73
N ILE A 155 11.91 10.29 -10.49
CA ILE A 155 11.79 9.42 -9.32
C ILE A 155 12.85 8.31 -9.36
N VAL A 156 13.12 7.72 -10.54
CA VAL A 156 14.21 6.76 -10.74
C VAL A 156 15.57 7.42 -10.50
N GLY A 157 15.75 8.68 -10.90
CA GLY A 157 16.96 9.46 -10.59
C GLY A 157 17.20 9.59 -9.07
N CYS A 158 16.14 9.73 -8.29
CA CYS A 158 16.19 9.82 -6.82
C CYS A 158 16.64 8.50 -6.14
N LEU A 159 16.72 7.38 -6.85
CA LEU A 159 17.33 6.15 -6.33
C LEU A 159 18.86 6.26 -6.20
N ALA A 160 19.48 7.24 -6.84
CA ALA A 160 20.90 7.56 -6.69
C ALA A 160 21.15 8.77 -5.75
N ASP A 161 20.11 9.22 -5.03
CA ASP A 161 20.24 10.33 -4.08
C ASP A 161 21.20 9.97 -2.95
N ASP A 162 21.92 10.97 -2.43
CA ASP A 162 22.85 10.78 -1.32
C ASP A 162 22.13 10.41 -0.01
N ASN A 163 20.88 10.82 0.14
CA ASN A 163 20.06 10.55 1.30
C ASN A 163 19.29 9.22 1.19
N VAL A 164 19.46 8.34 2.20
CA VAL A 164 18.81 7.02 2.26
C VAL A 164 17.28 7.09 2.31
N HIS A 165 16.70 8.09 2.97
CA HIS A 165 15.25 8.24 3.06
C HIS A 165 14.64 8.66 1.72
N VAL A 166 15.30 9.56 0.99
CA VAL A 166 14.94 9.90 -0.40
C VAL A 166 14.93 8.66 -1.28
N ARG A 167 15.98 7.83 -1.21
CA ARG A 167 16.05 6.57 -1.96
C ARG A 167 14.91 5.62 -1.60
N LYS A 168 14.66 5.39 -0.30
CA LYS A 168 13.58 4.50 0.18
C LYS A 168 12.20 4.97 -0.25
N ARG A 169 11.89 6.27 -0.11
CA ARG A 169 10.63 6.85 -0.59
C ARG A 169 10.48 6.69 -2.09
N SER A 170 11.56 6.89 -2.86
CA SER A 170 11.53 6.68 -4.30
C SER A 170 11.18 5.24 -4.67
N GLN A 171 11.73 4.26 -3.95
CA GLN A 171 11.37 2.84 -4.14
C GLN A 171 9.89 2.58 -3.85
N GLU A 172 9.36 3.10 -2.74
CA GLU A 172 7.93 2.96 -2.39
C GLU A 172 7.02 3.51 -3.50
N VAL A 173 7.34 4.70 -4.03
CA VAL A 173 6.55 5.30 -5.11
C VAL A 173 6.68 4.51 -6.42
N LEU A 174 7.87 4.02 -6.76
CA LEU A 174 8.07 3.18 -7.93
C LEU A 174 7.34 1.83 -7.80
N MET A 175 7.24 1.27 -6.59
CA MET A 175 6.45 0.06 -6.34
C MET A 175 4.95 0.30 -6.58
N ILE A 176 4.43 1.45 -6.18
CA ILE A 176 3.05 1.85 -6.50
C ILE A 176 2.86 1.92 -8.02
N LEU A 177 3.80 2.56 -8.73
CA LEU A 177 3.74 2.72 -10.18
C LEU A 177 4.03 1.44 -10.97
N ALA A 178 4.69 0.44 -10.39
CA ALA A 178 4.93 -0.86 -11.04
C ALA A 178 3.62 -1.55 -11.43
N LYS A 179 2.53 -1.25 -10.74
CA LYS A 179 1.19 -1.79 -11.03
C LYS A 179 0.56 -1.21 -12.29
N THR A 180 0.90 0.03 -12.65
CA THR A 180 0.21 0.81 -13.69
C THR A 180 1.11 1.10 -14.89
N ALA A 181 2.41 1.28 -14.67
CA ALA A 181 3.40 1.63 -15.68
C ALA A 181 4.66 0.72 -15.67
N PRO A 182 4.52 -0.62 -15.58
CA PRO A 182 5.66 -1.52 -15.40
C PRO A 182 6.73 -1.39 -16.48
N GLY A 183 6.33 -1.25 -17.75
CA GLY A 183 7.26 -1.16 -18.88
C GLY A 183 8.09 0.13 -18.89
N LYS A 184 7.54 1.26 -18.39
CA LYS A 184 8.30 2.51 -18.29
C LYS A 184 9.32 2.44 -17.17
N ILE A 185 8.95 1.89 -16.02
CA ILE A 185 9.85 1.72 -14.88
C ILE A 185 11.03 0.83 -15.26
N GLU A 186 10.78 -0.33 -15.86
CA GLU A 186 11.84 -1.25 -16.31
C GLU A 186 12.82 -0.55 -17.26
N LYS A 187 12.30 0.22 -18.23
CA LYS A 187 13.12 0.96 -19.19
C LYS A 187 14.02 1.99 -18.50
N GLU A 188 13.49 2.76 -17.55
CA GLU A 188 14.27 3.79 -16.86
C GLU A 188 15.27 3.19 -15.85
N LEU A 189 14.89 2.15 -15.11
CA LEU A 189 15.80 1.43 -14.20
C LEU A 189 16.99 0.82 -14.95
N LYS A 190 16.78 0.25 -16.15
CA LYS A 190 17.86 -0.25 -17.00
C LYS A 190 18.89 0.84 -17.37
N LYS A 191 18.48 2.10 -17.53
CA LYS A 191 19.41 3.22 -17.78
C LYS A 191 20.24 3.60 -16.55
N MET A 192 19.76 3.26 -15.36
CA MET A 192 20.45 3.53 -14.09
C MET A 192 21.31 2.35 -13.62
N ALA A 193 21.33 1.24 -14.35
CA ALA A 193 22.18 0.10 -14.06
C ALA A 193 23.66 0.56 -13.89
N GLY A 194 24.28 0.16 -12.78
CA GLY A 194 25.66 0.51 -12.44
C GLY A 194 25.87 1.87 -11.77
N LYS A 195 24.86 2.75 -11.70
CA LYS A 195 24.94 4.01 -10.92
C LYS A 195 24.55 3.83 -9.45
N ILE A 196 23.82 2.76 -9.15
CA ILE A 196 23.30 2.46 -7.82
C ILE A 196 24.18 1.37 -7.23
N THR A 197 24.99 1.74 -6.24
CA THR A 197 25.92 0.82 -5.57
C THR A 197 25.43 0.35 -4.20
N ASP A 198 24.36 0.95 -3.70
CA ASP A 198 23.76 0.61 -2.40
C ASP A 198 22.98 -0.70 -2.51
N THR A 199 23.40 -1.72 -1.75
CA THR A 199 22.84 -3.07 -1.77
C THR A 199 21.37 -3.11 -1.33
N GLU A 200 20.96 -2.29 -0.35
CA GLU A 200 19.56 -2.23 0.10
C GLU A 200 18.69 -1.63 -1.01
N VAL A 201 19.22 -0.61 -1.70
CA VAL A 201 18.51 0.00 -2.83
C VAL A 201 18.39 -0.97 -4.01
N LEU A 202 19.46 -1.71 -4.31
CA LEU A 202 19.44 -2.74 -5.36
C LEU A 202 18.43 -3.85 -5.06
N ALA A 203 18.30 -4.29 -3.80
CA ALA A 203 17.32 -5.29 -3.41
C ALA A 203 15.88 -4.81 -3.67
N GLY A 204 15.55 -3.58 -3.29
CA GLY A 204 14.23 -3.00 -3.55
C GLY A 204 13.97 -2.76 -5.04
N ILE A 205 15.00 -2.41 -5.83
CA ILE A 205 14.88 -2.31 -7.30
C ILE A 205 14.51 -3.67 -7.92
N ASN A 206 15.15 -4.75 -7.48
CA ASN A 206 14.84 -6.10 -7.96
C ASN A 206 13.40 -6.50 -7.63
N GLU A 207 12.89 -6.09 -6.45
CA GLU A 207 11.49 -6.28 -6.09
C GLU A 207 10.56 -5.50 -7.02
N ILE A 208 10.85 -4.22 -7.28
CA ILE A 208 10.08 -3.37 -8.20
C ILE A 208 10.05 -3.97 -9.61
N ILE A 209 11.18 -4.45 -10.12
CA ILE A 209 11.29 -5.11 -11.43
C ILE A 209 10.46 -6.38 -11.45
N THR A 210 10.54 -7.21 -10.40
CA THR A 210 9.77 -8.46 -10.30
C THR A 210 8.27 -8.19 -10.34
N GLU A 211 7.78 -7.24 -9.55
CA GLU A 211 6.37 -6.86 -9.55
C GLU A 211 5.95 -6.26 -10.90
N ALA A 212 6.81 -5.44 -11.52
CA ALA A 212 6.56 -4.87 -12.82
C ALA A 212 6.43 -5.95 -13.92
N ILE A 213 7.32 -6.95 -13.93
CA ILE A 213 7.27 -8.07 -14.88
C ILE A 213 5.97 -8.87 -14.68
N LYS A 214 5.67 -9.25 -13.44
CA LYS A 214 4.45 -9.99 -13.08
C LYS A 214 3.19 -9.26 -13.58
N LYS A 215 3.10 -7.94 -13.35
CA LYS A 215 1.95 -7.13 -13.78
C LYS A 215 1.86 -7.00 -15.30
N ARG A 216 3.00 -6.84 -15.99
CA ARG A 216 3.04 -6.80 -17.46
C ARG A 216 2.57 -8.13 -18.07
N GLU A 217 2.99 -9.25 -17.51
CA GLU A 217 2.61 -10.58 -18.01
C GLU A 217 1.13 -10.84 -17.82
N LEU A 218 0.57 -10.52 -16.65
CA LEU A 218 -0.87 -10.61 -16.40
C LEU A 218 -1.66 -9.76 -17.40
N LYS A 219 -1.26 -8.49 -17.60
CA LYS A 219 -1.91 -7.62 -18.59
C LYS A 219 -1.84 -8.18 -20.01
N GLY A 220 -0.70 -8.76 -20.39
CA GLY A 220 -0.54 -9.40 -21.71
C GLY A 220 -1.37 -10.68 -21.89
N ILE A 221 -1.75 -11.35 -20.81
CA ILE A 221 -2.69 -12.48 -20.84
C ILE A 221 -4.12 -11.96 -21.01
N ASP A 222 -4.52 -10.95 -20.24
CA ASP A 222 -5.86 -10.34 -20.32
C ASP A 222 -6.12 -9.80 -21.74
N GLU A 223 -5.16 -9.08 -22.33
CA GLU A 223 -5.27 -8.59 -23.71
C GLU A 223 -5.42 -9.73 -24.74
N LYS A 224 -4.76 -10.87 -24.53
CA LYS A 224 -4.91 -12.06 -25.40
C LYS A 224 -6.27 -12.73 -25.22
N ILE A 225 -6.80 -12.80 -24.00
CA ILE A 225 -8.13 -13.33 -23.71
C ILE A 225 -9.18 -12.46 -24.39
N THR A 226 -9.16 -11.14 -24.18
CA THR A 226 -10.08 -10.21 -24.84
C THR A 226 -9.99 -10.28 -26.36
N ALA A 227 -8.78 -10.39 -26.92
CA ALA A 227 -8.60 -10.56 -28.36
C ALA A 227 -9.11 -11.92 -28.89
N ALA A 228 -9.11 -12.97 -28.07
CA ALA A 228 -9.67 -14.26 -28.43
C ALA A 228 -11.21 -14.23 -28.37
N GLU A 229 -11.80 -13.60 -27.34
CA GLU A 229 -13.25 -13.40 -27.21
C GLU A 229 -13.83 -12.62 -28.39
N GLN A 230 -13.20 -11.51 -28.78
CA GLN A 230 -13.61 -10.74 -29.96
C GLN A 230 -13.56 -11.54 -31.27
N LYS A 231 -12.72 -12.57 -31.37
CA LYS A 231 -12.67 -13.46 -32.53
C LYS A 231 -13.78 -14.52 -32.51
N VAL A 232 -14.26 -14.91 -31.33
CA VAL A 232 -15.38 -15.86 -31.18
C VAL A 232 -16.70 -15.21 -31.62
N ASP A 233 -16.91 -13.92 -31.33
CA ASP A 233 -18.09 -13.17 -31.79
C ASP A 233 -18.13 -12.94 -33.31
N LEU A 234 -17.01 -13.16 -34.01
CA LEU A 234 -16.90 -13.08 -35.46
C LEU A 234 -17.09 -14.44 -36.14
N ILE A 235 -17.36 -15.51 -35.40
CA ILE A 235 -17.79 -16.78 -36.00
C ILE A 235 -19.20 -16.53 -36.57
N PRO A 236 -19.38 -16.59 -37.90
CA PRO A 236 -20.68 -16.31 -38.51
C PRO A 236 -21.73 -17.25 -37.92
N ASP A 237 -22.89 -16.68 -37.60
CA ASP A 237 -24.05 -17.37 -37.04
C ASP A 237 -24.19 -18.73 -37.72
N VAL A 238 -24.08 -19.79 -36.92
CA VAL A 238 -24.24 -21.16 -37.42
C VAL A 238 -25.60 -21.17 -38.12
N PRO A 239 -25.66 -21.45 -39.44
CA PRO A 239 -26.92 -21.42 -40.15
C PRO A 239 -27.91 -22.30 -39.38
N PRO A 240 -29.15 -21.83 -39.13
CA PRO A 240 -30.11 -22.52 -38.29
C PRO A 240 -30.17 -23.97 -38.75
N GLN A 241 -29.80 -24.88 -37.85
CA GLN A 241 -29.87 -26.30 -38.11
C GLN A 241 -31.31 -26.61 -38.55
N PRO A 242 -31.51 -27.41 -39.61
CA PRO A 242 -32.84 -27.77 -40.05
C PRO A 242 -33.59 -28.37 -38.86
N GLU A 243 -34.79 -27.84 -38.60
CA GLU A 243 -35.68 -28.26 -37.53
C GLU A 243 -35.80 -29.79 -37.56
N HIS A 244 -35.13 -30.46 -36.61
CA HIS A 244 -35.29 -31.89 -36.44
C HIS A 244 -36.67 -32.14 -35.85
N GLU A 245 -37.49 -32.80 -36.66
CA GLU A 245 -38.80 -33.34 -36.32
C GLU A 245 -38.82 -33.90 -34.89
N GLU A 246 -39.82 -33.41 -34.17
CA GLU A 246 -40.29 -33.81 -32.86
C GLU A 246 -40.48 -35.34 -32.78
N VAL A 247 -39.48 -36.06 -32.25
CA VAL A 247 -39.63 -37.47 -31.88
C VAL A 247 -39.95 -37.56 -30.40
N ALA A 248 -41.12 -38.13 -30.15
CA ALA A 248 -41.76 -38.31 -28.86
C ALA A 248 -40.89 -38.98 -27.78
N THR A 249 -41.09 -38.48 -26.57
CA THR A 249 -40.76 -39.08 -25.27
C THR A 249 -41.00 -40.59 -25.16
N PRO A 250 -40.25 -41.27 -24.28
CA PRO A 250 -40.94 -41.83 -23.12
C PRO A 250 -40.26 -41.54 -21.78
N ALA A 251 -41.11 -41.63 -20.76
CA ALA A 251 -40.90 -41.33 -19.36
C ALA A 251 -40.06 -42.38 -18.60
N GLN A 252 -39.81 -42.04 -17.32
CA GLN A 252 -39.20 -42.81 -16.23
C GLN A 252 -37.65 -42.73 -16.23
N GLY A 253 -36.95 -42.37 -15.17
CA GLY A 253 -37.31 -42.21 -13.75
C GLY A 253 -36.12 -42.74 -12.95
N ALA A 254 -35.27 -41.87 -12.42
CA ALA A 254 -34.28 -42.23 -11.39
C ALA A 254 -33.70 -40.97 -10.73
N THR A 255 -34.02 -40.82 -9.46
CA THR A 255 -33.35 -39.95 -8.49
C THR A 255 -31.93 -40.44 -8.20
N ALA A 256 -30.92 -39.57 -8.28
CA ALA A 256 -29.63 -39.74 -7.59
C ALA A 256 -29.05 -38.36 -7.19
N PRO A 257 -28.38 -38.24 -6.03
CA PRO A 257 -27.97 -36.96 -5.47
C PRO A 257 -26.48 -36.65 -5.70
N GLY A 258 -26.15 -35.35 -5.69
CA GLY A 258 -24.87 -34.83 -5.23
C GLY A 258 -23.73 -34.77 -6.26
N VAL A 259 -23.50 -33.57 -6.81
CA VAL A 259 -22.18 -33.18 -7.33
C VAL A 259 -21.90 -31.76 -6.84
N GLN A 260 -21.00 -31.64 -5.85
CA GLN A 260 -20.35 -30.38 -5.53
C GLN A 260 -19.36 -30.08 -6.66
N ALA A 261 -19.57 -28.95 -7.34
CA ALA A 261 -18.62 -28.42 -8.31
C ALA A 261 -17.43 -27.82 -7.56
N HIS A 262 -16.34 -28.60 -7.45
CA HIS A 262 -15.02 -28.01 -7.29
C HIS A 262 -14.53 -27.61 -8.69
N GLU A 263 -14.54 -26.31 -8.96
CA GLU A 263 -13.83 -25.72 -10.10
C GLU A 263 -12.34 -26.05 -9.94
N GLN A 264 -11.88 -27.08 -10.65
CA GLN A 264 -10.45 -27.26 -10.87
C GLN A 264 -10.00 -26.24 -11.92
N PRO A 265 -8.89 -25.50 -11.69
CA PRO A 265 -8.32 -24.67 -12.72
C PRO A 265 -8.01 -25.55 -13.93
N THR A 266 -8.55 -25.15 -15.08
CA THR A 266 -8.41 -25.91 -16.33
C THR A 266 -6.93 -26.10 -16.67
N LEU A 267 -6.59 -27.22 -17.31
CA LEU A 267 -5.22 -27.60 -17.67
C LEU A 267 -4.41 -26.50 -18.41
N SER A 268 -5.08 -25.50 -18.99
CA SER A 268 -4.45 -24.34 -19.62
C SER A 268 -3.79 -23.38 -18.61
N GLU A 269 -4.37 -23.19 -17.42
CA GLU A 269 -3.88 -22.19 -16.46
C GLU A 269 -2.55 -22.60 -15.83
N LYS A 270 -2.39 -23.89 -15.49
CA LYS A 270 -1.12 -24.45 -15.01
C LYS A 270 -0.02 -24.42 -16.07
N ALA A 271 -0.36 -24.68 -17.34
CA ALA A 271 0.60 -24.62 -18.44
C ALA A 271 1.09 -23.18 -18.66
N ILE A 272 0.20 -22.20 -18.57
CA ILE A 272 0.54 -20.77 -18.66
C ILE A 272 1.44 -20.35 -17.49
N GLN A 273 1.14 -20.77 -16.26
CA GLN A 273 1.98 -20.46 -15.09
C GLN A 273 3.39 -21.06 -15.19
N GLN A 274 3.53 -22.29 -15.72
CA GLN A 274 4.85 -22.91 -15.95
C GLN A 274 5.65 -22.22 -17.05
N GLU A 275 5.01 -21.82 -18.15
CA GLU A 275 5.68 -21.11 -19.24
C GLU A 275 6.17 -19.72 -18.82
N ILE A 276 5.41 -19.05 -17.96
CA ILE A 276 5.77 -17.75 -17.38
C ILE A 276 7.01 -17.88 -16.47
N GLY A 277 7.01 -18.85 -15.55
CA GLY A 277 8.16 -19.10 -14.66
C GLY A 277 9.47 -19.33 -15.44
N ALA A 278 9.40 -20.12 -16.52
CA ALA A 278 10.56 -20.40 -17.37
C ALA A 278 11.07 -19.15 -18.13
N LYS A 279 10.19 -18.23 -18.54
CA LYS A 279 10.58 -16.97 -19.22
C LYS A 279 11.22 -15.97 -18.26
N ILE A 280 10.73 -15.89 -17.02
CA ILE A 280 11.31 -15.07 -15.97
C ILE A 280 12.76 -15.51 -15.69
N GLU A 281 12.99 -16.81 -15.47
CA GLU A 281 14.34 -17.36 -15.24
C GLU A 281 15.30 -17.12 -16.42
N ALA A 282 14.79 -17.20 -17.67
CA ALA A 282 15.58 -16.95 -18.87
C ALA A 282 15.97 -15.47 -19.06
N GLU A 283 15.11 -14.51 -18.68
CA GLU A 283 15.44 -13.08 -18.72
C GLU A 283 16.39 -12.69 -17.57
N PHE A 284 16.24 -13.25 -16.37
CA PHE A 284 17.18 -13.02 -15.27
C PHE A 284 18.58 -13.58 -15.58
N SER A 285 18.68 -14.72 -16.26
CA SER A 285 19.97 -15.31 -16.67
C SER A 285 20.75 -14.43 -17.66
N LYS A 286 20.08 -13.53 -18.40
CA LYS A 286 20.75 -12.58 -19.34
C LYS A 286 21.30 -11.34 -18.65
N ILE A 287 20.87 -11.05 -17.42
CA ILE A 287 21.30 -9.86 -16.66
C ILE A 287 22.59 -10.13 -15.88
N ASP A 288 22.91 -11.41 -15.61
CA ASP A 288 24.01 -11.84 -14.73
C ASP A 288 25.39 -11.94 -15.42
N GLU A 289 25.48 -11.73 -16.74
CA GLU A 289 26.77 -11.80 -17.46
C GLU A 289 27.64 -10.53 -17.31
N GLY A 290 27.15 -9.50 -16.60
CA GLY A 290 27.80 -8.17 -16.56
C GLY A 290 28.68 -7.84 -15.35
N THR A 291 28.49 -8.44 -14.18
CA THR A 291 29.23 -8.02 -12.96
C THR A 291 29.27 -9.11 -11.89
N LYS A 292 30.44 -9.73 -11.68
CA LYS A 292 30.72 -10.49 -10.44
C LYS A 292 30.87 -9.53 -9.26
N PRO A 293 30.26 -9.83 -8.09
CA PRO A 293 31.10 -10.19 -6.95
C PRO A 293 30.56 -11.31 -6.01
N ALA A 294 31.52 -11.91 -5.30
CA ALA A 294 31.49 -12.66 -4.04
C ALA A 294 30.25 -13.52 -3.68
N THR A 295 30.40 -14.83 -3.90
CA THR A 295 29.40 -15.89 -3.76
C THR A 295 29.20 -16.47 -2.35
N SER A 296 29.51 -15.75 -1.27
CA SER A 296 29.34 -16.28 0.11
C SER A 296 28.18 -15.68 0.90
N GLU A 297 27.70 -14.47 0.58
CA GLU A 297 26.63 -13.79 1.35
C GLU A 297 25.22 -13.95 0.74
N LEU A 298 25.15 -14.41 -0.52
CA LEU A 298 23.89 -14.65 -1.25
C LEU A 298 23.16 -15.95 -0.84
N LYS A 299 23.82 -16.81 -0.03
CA LYS A 299 23.24 -18.08 0.43
C LYS A 299 22.38 -17.91 1.68
N GLU A 300 22.67 -16.92 2.53
CA GLU A 300 21.89 -16.63 3.76
C GLU A 300 20.64 -15.76 3.49
N LEU A 301 20.65 -14.94 2.43
CA LEU A 301 19.51 -14.07 2.08
C LEU A 301 18.34 -14.79 1.38
N LYS A 302 18.53 -16.03 0.91
CA LYS A 302 17.46 -16.85 0.34
C LYS A 302 16.57 -17.54 1.40
N GLU A 303 17.03 -17.65 2.65
CA GLU A 303 16.27 -18.33 3.72
C GLU A 303 15.28 -17.40 4.46
N ILE A 304 15.45 -16.08 4.37
CA ILE A 304 14.57 -15.10 5.05
C ILE A 304 13.34 -14.72 4.21
N LYS A 305 13.39 -14.86 2.87
CA LYS A 305 12.35 -14.36 1.96
C LYS A 305 11.12 -15.26 1.80
N THR A 306 11.17 -16.52 2.26
CA THR A 306 10.08 -17.49 2.04
C THR A 306 8.94 -17.39 3.07
N ALA A 307 9.03 -16.52 4.08
CA ALA A 307 8.05 -16.45 5.16
C ALA A 307 6.99 -15.33 5.03
N GLN A 308 7.11 -14.41 4.05
CA GLN A 308 6.32 -13.17 4.02
C GLN A 308 5.16 -13.14 3.00
N ASP A 309 5.14 -14.05 2.03
CA ASP A 309 4.06 -14.15 1.04
C ASP A 309 3.05 -15.22 1.44
N LEU A 310 1.95 -14.79 2.08
CA LEU A 310 0.59 -15.36 2.01
C LEU A 310 -0.28 -14.69 3.08
N VAL A 311 -0.64 -13.43 2.83
CA VAL A 311 -1.70 -12.74 3.55
C VAL A 311 -2.55 -11.99 2.52
N HIS A 312 -3.66 -12.59 2.12
CA HIS A 312 -4.82 -11.84 1.64
C HIS A 312 -5.85 -11.79 2.77
N PRO A 313 -6.46 -10.65 3.09
CA PRO A 313 -7.68 -10.62 3.89
C PRO A 313 -8.86 -11.11 3.03
N PRO A 314 -9.89 -11.75 3.62
CA PRO A 314 -11.08 -12.13 2.87
C PRO A 314 -11.91 -10.89 2.52
N ALA A 315 -12.63 -11.01 1.41
CA ALA A 315 -13.56 -10.03 0.89
C ALA A 315 -14.57 -9.56 1.94
N SER A 316 -14.73 -8.24 2.05
CA SER A 316 -15.77 -7.61 2.86
C SER A 316 -17.15 -7.95 2.29
N VAL A 317 -17.93 -8.73 3.04
CA VAL A 317 -19.35 -8.96 2.77
C VAL A 317 -20.09 -7.63 3.02
N GLN A 318 -20.60 -7.01 1.97
CA GLN A 318 -21.53 -5.88 2.08
C GLN A 318 -22.89 -6.41 2.57
N VAL A 319 -23.16 -6.29 3.87
CA VAL A 319 -24.51 -6.45 4.41
C VAL A 319 -25.25 -5.12 4.21
N VAL A 320 -26.10 -5.07 3.19
CA VAL A 320 -27.06 -3.98 2.98
C VAL A 320 -28.20 -4.13 4.01
N ALA A 321 -28.04 -3.53 5.18
CA ALA A 321 -29.14 -3.34 6.12
C ALA A 321 -29.83 -1.99 5.83
N LYS A 322 -30.98 -2.07 5.15
CA LYS A 322 -31.86 -0.93 4.88
C LYS A 322 -32.66 -0.63 6.17
N LEU A 323 -32.18 0.27 7.01
CA LEU A 323 -32.96 0.81 8.14
C LEU A 323 -33.90 1.94 7.65
N PRO A 324 -35.15 2.00 8.16
CA PRO A 324 -36.07 3.09 7.82
C PRO A 324 -35.70 4.38 8.54
N GLU A 325 -35.62 5.44 7.77
CA GLU A 325 -35.50 6.83 8.20
C GLU A 325 -36.73 7.21 9.05
N GLN A 326 -36.58 7.22 10.37
CA GLN A 326 -37.54 7.87 11.27
C GLN A 326 -36.92 9.18 11.77
N ALA A 327 -37.61 10.28 11.45
CA ALA A 327 -37.25 11.62 11.89
C ALA A 327 -37.15 11.70 13.43
N PRO A 328 -36.18 12.44 13.97
CA PRO A 328 -36.06 12.61 15.42
C PRO A 328 -37.30 13.32 15.97
N PRO A 329 -37.88 12.85 17.09
CA PRO A 329 -38.94 13.58 17.75
C PRO A 329 -38.39 14.90 18.28
N VAL A 330 -39.08 15.99 17.93
CA VAL A 330 -38.81 17.35 18.40
C VAL A 330 -38.74 17.34 19.93
N ALA A 331 -37.55 17.59 20.46
CA ALA A 331 -37.31 17.73 21.89
C ALA A 331 -38.04 18.99 22.37
N VAL A 332 -39.21 18.80 22.97
CA VAL A 332 -39.90 19.85 23.74
C VAL A 332 -39.03 20.14 24.98
N PRO A 333 -38.69 21.40 25.28
CA PRO A 333 -37.87 21.73 26.45
C PRO A 333 -38.62 21.33 27.73
N VAL A 334 -38.12 20.30 28.42
CA VAL A 334 -38.66 19.80 29.69
C VAL A 334 -38.67 20.88 30.78
N GLU A 335 -37.88 21.95 30.61
CA GLU A 335 -37.79 23.08 31.53
C GLU A 335 -39.05 23.96 31.59
N ALA A 336 -39.92 23.95 30.58
CA ALA A 336 -41.13 24.79 30.56
C ALA A 336 -42.33 24.19 31.34
N ILE A 337 -42.33 22.88 31.61
CA ILE A 337 -43.45 22.20 32.28
C ILE A 337 -43.26 22.15 33.81
N LEU A 338 -42.02 22.26 34.30
CA LEU A 338 -41.69 22.14 35.72
C LEU A 338 -41.96 23.42 36.56
N GLN A 339 -42.21 24.58 35.94
CA GLN A 339 -42.39 25.85 36.67
C GLN A 339 -43.79 26.10 37.24
N LYS A 340 -44.80 25.23 36.99
CA LYS A 340 -46.19 25.45 37.44
C LYS A 340 -46.70 24.54 38.57
N GLN A 341 -45.89 23.62 39.12
CA GLN A 341 -46.31 22.66 40.16
C GLN A 341 -45.65 22.86 41.54
N ALA A 342 -45.16 24.06 41.85
CA ALA A 342 -44.66 24.39 43.19
C ALA A 342 -45.81 24.75 44.17
N ARG A 343 -46.65 23.77 44.56
CA ARG A 343 -47.61 23.93 45.68
C ARG A 343 -47.81 22.62 46.46
N SER A 344 -46.74 22.05 47.01
CA SER A 344 -46.74 21.32 48.28
C SER A 344 -45.31 20.83 48.59
N PRO A 345 -44.71 21.16 49.75
CA PRO A 345 -43.39 20.66 50.13
C PRO A 345 -43.33 19.12 50.23
N GLU A 346 -44.45 18.43 50.49
CA GLU A 346 -44.51 16.95 50.49
C GLU A 346 -44.43 16.33 49.08
N SER A 347 -44.66 17.13 48.02
CA SER A 347 -44.58 16.65 46.64
C SER A 347 -43.14 16.63 46.11
N ASN A 348 -42.25 17.45 46.66
CA ASN A 348 -40.87 17.55 46.16
C ASN A 348 -40.03 16.34 46.57
N ASP A 349 -40.20 15.84 47.80
CA ASP A 349 -39.43 14.68 48.28
C ASP A 349 -39.74 13.41 47.48
N ASN A 350 -41.00 13.23 47.08
CA ASN A 350 -41.41 12.11 46.24
C ASN A 350 -40.86 12.20 44.81
N ILE A 351 -40.70 13.41 44.27
CA ILE A 351 -40.11 13.64 42.94
C ILE A 351 -38.60 13.36 42.99
N VAL A 352 -37.89 13.87 44.00
CA VAL A 352 -36.46 13.64 44.18
C VAL A 352 -36.17 12.15 44.37
N LYS A 353 -36.98 11.44 45.18
CA LYS A 353 -36.84 9.99 45.38
C LYS A 353 -37.02 9.20 44.08
N LYS A 354 -38.02 9.54 43.25
CA LYS A 354 -38.23 8.90 41.94
C LYS A 354 -37.09 9.19 40.96
N GLN A 355 -36.55 10.41 40.97
CA GLN A 355 -35.40 10.77 40.13
C GLN A 355 -34.13 10.01 40.55
N LEU A 356 -33.92 9.83 41.85
CA LEU A 356 -32.81 9.05 42.38
C LEU A 356 -32.93 7.57 41.98
N GLU A 357 -34.11 6.97 42.17
CA GLU A 357 -34.38 5.58 41.77
C GLU A 357 -34.20 5.36 40.25
N LEU A 358 -34.58 6.36 39.43
CA LEU A 358 -34.37 6.30 37.99
C LEU A 358 -32.87 6.32 37.63
N LYS A 359 -32.09 7.19 38.27
CA LYS A 359 -30.65 7.27 38.07
C LYS A 359 -29.92 6.00 38.53
N GLU A 360 -30.35 5.40 39.64
CA GLU A 360 -29.81 4.12 40.11
C GLU A 360 -30.08 2.99 39.11
N LYS A 361 -31.29 2.93 38.54
CA LYS A 361 -31.61 1.96 37.47
C LYS A 361 -30.82 2.20 36.20
N GLU A 362 -30.59 3.46 35.81
CA GLU A 362 -29.76 3.79 34.64
C GLU A 362 -28.29 3.40 34.88
N LEU A 363 -27.77 3.64 36.08
CA LEU A 363 -26.42 3.23 36.47
C LEU A 363 -26.27 1.70 36.42
N GLN A 364 -27.23 0.95 36.97
CA GLN A 364 -27.24 -0.52 36.91
C GLN A 364 -27.22 -1.04 35.47
N ARG A 365 -28.02 -0.45 34.57
CA ARG A 365 -28.01 -0.82 33.14
C ARG A 365 -26.65 -0.57 32.49
N ARG A 366 -26.02 0.57 32.76
CA ARG A 366 -24.68 0.88 32.24
C ARG A 366 -23.62 -0.08 32.79
N GLU A 367 -23.71 -0.47 34.05
CA GLU A 367 -22.82 -1.48 34.65
C GLU A 367 -22.99 -2.86 34.00
N GLU A 368 -24.22 -3.26 33.68
CA GLU A 368 -24.50 -4.50 32.94
C GLU A 368 -24.00 -4.45 31.50
N GLU A 369 -24.19 -3.33 30.80
CA GLU A 369 -23.66 -3.10 29.45
C GLU A 369 -22.12 -3.14 29.43
N LEU A 370 -21.46 -2.54 30.41
CA LEU A 370 -20.00 -2.59 30.54
C LEU A 370 -19.50 -4.02 30.79
N LYS A 371 -20.18 -4.80 31.64
CA LYS A 371 -19.84 -6.22 31.86
C LYS A 371 -20.01 -7.04 30.58
N LYS A 372 -21.04 -6.77 29.78
CA LYS A 372 -21.26 -7.43 28.50
C LYS A 372 -20.13 -7.11 27.50
N LEU A 373 -19.75 -5.83 27.37
CA LEU A 373 -18.65 -5.41 26.51
C LEU A 373 -17.30 -5.98 26.97
N GLU A 374 -17.07 -6.12 28.28
CA GLU A 374 -15.86 -6.75 28.80
C GLU A 374 -15.79 -8.24 28.44
N LEU A 375 -16.93 -8.95 28.46
CA LEU A 375 -17.01 -10.34 28.02
C LEU A 375 -16.74 -10.48 26.53
N GLU A 376 -17.38 -9.64 25.69
CA GLU A 376 -17.17 -9.63 24.24
C GLU A 376 -15.71 -9.33 23.89
N LYS A 377 -15.06 -8.40 24.60
CA LYS A 377 -13.63 -8.12 24.45
C LYS A 377 -12.76 -9.34 24.77
N LYS A 378 -13.11 -10.11 25.81
CA LYS A 378 -12.40 -11.34 26.20
C LYS A 378 -12.58 -12.46 25.16
N GLU A 379 -13.77 -12.57 24.57
CA GLU A 379 -14.04 -13.52 23.48
C GLU A 379 -13.21 -13.19 22.23
N LEU A 380 -13.17 -11.91 21.83
CA LEU A 380 -12.33 -11.45 20.72
C LEU A 380 -10.82 -11.64 20.98
N GLU A 381 -10.37 -11.48 22.23
CA GLU A 381 -8.97 -11.75 22.59
C GLU A 381 -8.63 -13.24 22.49
N LEU A 382 -9.57 -14.14 22.83
CA LEU A 382 -9.39 -15.58 22.67
C LEU A 382 -9.37 -15.98 21.19
N GLU A 383 -10.28 -15.44 20.37
CA GLU A 383 -10.30 -15.68 18.92
C GLU A 383 -9.00 -15.20 18.25
N ALA A 384 -8.48 -14.03 18.66
CA ALA A 384 -7.20 -13.54 18.17
C ALA A 384 -6.02 -14.47 18.51
N LYS A 385 -6.01 -15.05 19.73
CA LYS A 385 -4.99 -16.04 20.15
C LYS A 385 -5.11 -17.35 19.38
N GLU A 386 -6.32 -17.79 19.08
CA GLU A 386 -6.55 -18.99 18.25
C GLU A 386 -6.04 -18.78 16.81
N LEU A 387 -6.33 -17.61 16.22
CA LEU A 387 -5.81 -17.25 14.89
C LEU A 387 -4.28 -17.12 14.88
N GLU A 388 -3.67 -16.63 15.95
CA GLU A 388 -2.21 -16.58 16.09
C GLU A 388 -1.61 -18.00 16.14
N MET A 389 -2.22 -18.92 16.89
CA MET A 389 -1.81 -20.33 16.95
C MET A 389 -1.91 -21.01 15.57
N GLN A 390 -3.02 -20.82 14.86
CA GLN A 390 -3.21 -21.36 13.50
C GLN A 390 -2.18 -20.80 12.51
N ARG A 391 -1.79 -19.53 12.64
CA ARG A 391 -0.72 -18.93 11.81
C ARG A 391 0.63 -19.57 12.07
N GLU A 392 0.97 -19.85 13.32
CA GLU A 392 2.23 -20.53 13.66
C GLU A 392 2.23 -21.99 13.18
N GLU A 393 1.12 -22.71 13.28
CA GLU A 393 0.98 -24.05 12.71
C GLU A 393 1.15 -24.05 11.18
N LEU A 394 0.56 -23.07 10.49
CA LEU A 394 0.73 -22.91 9.04
C LEU A 394 2.17 -22.59 8.66
N LYS A 395 2.87 -21.75 9.42
CA LYS A 395 4.31 -21.49 9.22
C LYS A 395 5.13 -22.76 9.37
N LYS A 396 4.86 -23.55 10.40
CA LYS A 396 5.54 -24.84 10.64
C LYS A 396 5.31 -25.82 9.49
N ALA A 397 4.08 -25.96 9.01
CA ALA A 397 3.75 -26.82 7.88
C ALA A 397 4.46 -26.39 6.57
N LYS A 398 4.55 -25.07 6.32
CA LYS A 398 5.31 -24.55 5.16
C LYS A 398 6.80 -24.83 5.26
N LEU A 399 7.38 -24.70 6.46
CA LEU A 399 8.79 -25.01 6.70
C LEU A 399 9.07 -26.48 6.41
N GLU A 400 8.23 -27.39 6.92
CA GLU A 400 8.33 -28.84 6.65
C GLU A 400 8.20 -29.15 5.15
N GLN A 401 7.29 -28.48 4.44
CA GLN A 401 7.16 -28.63 2.99
C GLN A 401 8.42 -28.16 2.24
N MET A 402 9.04 -27.06 2.67
CA MET A 402 10.27 -26.54 2.08
C MET A 402 11.44 -27.50 2.30
N GLU A 403 11.57 -28.07 3.51
CA GLU A 403 12.59 -29.09 3.83
C GLU A 403 12.44 -30.34 2.94
N LEU A 404 11.22 -30.81 2.73
CA LEU A 404 10.93 -31.93 1.82
C LEU A 404 11.30 -31.60 0.37
N GLU A 405 11.05 -30.36 -0.10
CA GLU A 405 11.42 -29.95 -1.45
C GLU A 405 12.94 -29.88 -1.63
N VAL A 406 13.66 -29.35 -0.64
CA VAL A 406 15.14 -29.33 -0.64
C VAL A 406 15.68 -30.75 -0.72
N LYS A 407 15.18 -31.67 0.12
CA LYS A 407 15.59 -33.08 0.09
C LYS A 407 15.33 -33.73 -1.27
N ARG A 408 14.18 -33.45 -1.89
CA ARG A 408 13.85 -33.93 -3.24
C ARG A 408 14.86 -33.42 -4.29
N LYS A 409 15.22 -32.13 -4.23
CA LYS A 409 16.20 -31.52 -5.16
C LYS A 409 17.61 -32.10 -4.95
N GLU A 410 18.00 -32.39 -3.71
CA GLU A 410 19.26 -33.07 -3.41
C GLU A 410 19.31 -34.50 -3.98
N GLU A 411 18.21 -35.24 -3.86
CA GLU A 411 18.09 -36.58 -4.45
C GLU A 411 18.13 -36.54 -5.99
N GLU A 412 17.47 -35.54 -6.60
CA GLU A 412 17.53 -35.32 -8.05
C GLU A 412 18.94 -34.97 -8.52
N LEU A 413 19.66 -34.13 -7.78
CA LEU A 413 21.04 -33.78 -8.07
C LEU A 413 21.95 -35.01 -8.00
N LYS A 414 21.84 -35.82 -6.94
CA LYS A 414 22.58 -37.08 -6.81
C LYS A 414 22.29 -38.04 -7.97
N ARG A 415 21.04 -38.10 -8.43
CA ARG A 415 20.66 -38.90 -9.60
C ARG A 415 21.34 -38.42 -10.88
N LYS A 416 21.36 -37.10 -11.13
CA LYS A 416 22.06 -36.50 -12.29
C LYS A 416 23.58 -36.74 -12.24
N GLU A 417 24.18 -36.66 -11.06
CA GLU A 417 25.61 -36.98 -10.88
C GLU A 417 25.92 -38.45 -11.20
N LEU A 418 25.05 -39.38 -10.78
CA LEU A 418 25.19 -40.80 -11.11
C LEU A 418 25.00 -41.07 -12.60
N GLU A 419 24.04 -40.41 -13.24
CA GLU A 419 23.80 -40.50 -14.68
C GLU A 419 25.00 -39.99 -15.49
N LEU A 420 25.63 -38.89 -15.07
CA LEU A 420 26.85 -38.38 -15.69
C LEU A 420 28.01 -39.38 -15.56
N LYS A 421 28.22 -39.95 -14.37
CA LYS A 421 29.24 -40.99 -14.14
C LYS A 421 29.00 -42.24 -14.99
N LEU A 422 27.74 -42.65 -15.16
CA LEU A 422 27.39 -43.79 -16.00
C LEU A 422 27.78 -43.52 -17.46
N LYS A 423 27.46 -42.32 -17.98
CA LYS A 423 27.83 -41.91 -19.33
C LYS A 423 29.34 -41.87 -19.54
N GLU A 424 30.10 -41.36 -18.57
CA GLU A 424 31.57 -41.39 -18.60
C GLU A 424 32.13 -42.81 -18.67
N LEU A 425 31.53 -43.76 -17.94
CA LEU A 425 31.92 -45.17 -17.97
C LEU A 425 31.60 -45.82 -19.32
N GLU A 426 30.43 -45.57 -19.88
CA GLU A 426 30.04 -46.06 -21.21
C GLU A 426 30.99 -45.55 -22.31
N ASP A 427 31.37 -44.27 -22.25
CA ASP A 427 32.33 -43.69 -23.20
C ASP A 427 33.73 -44.29 -23.03
N ARG A 428 34.12 -44.62 -21.79
CA ARG A 428 35.37 -45.34 -21.50
C ARG A 428 35.36 -46.76 -22.05
N GLU A 429 34.25 -47.48 -21.89
CA GLU A 429 34.07 -48.83 -22.42
C GLU A 429 34.13 -48.84 -23.96
N LYS A 430 33.49 -47.87 -24.62
CA LYS A 430 33.57 -47.71 -26.08
C LYS A 430 35.02 -47.52 -26.54
N LYS A 431 35.78 -46.65 -25.88
CA LYS A 431 37.22 -46.45 -26.18
C LYS A 431 38.04 -47.73 -25.99
N LEU A 432 37.80 -48.49 -24.92
CA LEU A 432 38.48 -49.76 -24.69
C LEU A 432 38.17 -50.78 -25.80
N LYS A 433 36.91 -50.87 -26.23
CA LYS A 433 36.50 -51.73 -27.36
C LYS A 433 37.15 -51.30 -28.69
N GLU A 434 37.34 -50.01 -28.92
CA GLU A 434 38.07 -49.51 -30.10
C GLU A 434 39.55 -49.91 -30.05
N ILE A 435 40.19 -49.77 -28.89
CA ILE A 435 41.58 -50.19 -28.68
C ILE A 435 41.73 -51.72 -28.89
N GLU A 436 40.84 -52.53 -28.32
CA GLU A 436 40.84 -53.98 -28.50
C GLU A 436 40.72 -54.37 -29.98
N LYS A 437 39.85 -53.70 -30.74
CA LYS A 437 39.75 -53.88 -32.20
C LYS A 437 41.02 -53.49 -32.95
N THR A 438 41.80 -52.52 -32.47
CA THR A 438 43.09 -52.19 -33.08
C THR A 438 44.13 -53.28 -32.82
N PHE A 439 44.20 -53.84 -31.61
CA PHE A 439 45.12 -54.93 -31.29
C PHE A 439 44.80 -56.21 -32.09
N GLN A 440 43.53 -56.56 -32.27
CA GLN A 440 43.11 -57.73 -33.06
C GLN A 440 43.45 -57.63 -34.56
N LYS A 441 43.82 -56.45 -35.07
CA LYS A 441 44.25 -56.29 -36.48
C LYS A 441 45.75 -56.46 -36.69
N ASP A 442 46.53 -56.37 -35.62
CA ASP A 442 47.99 -56.45 -35.66
C ASP A 442 48.50 -57.89 -35.40
N GLU A 443 47.63 -58.80 -34.93
CA GLU A 443 47.83 -60.26 -34.92
C GLU A 443 47.37 -60.89 -36.25
#